data_AF-A0A938ZLS0-F1
#
_entry.id   AF-A0A938ZLS0-F1
#
_cell.length_a   1.000
_cell.length_b   1.000
_cell.length_c   1.000
_cell.angle_alpha   90.00
_cell.angle_beta   90.00
_cell.angle_gamma   90.00
#
_symmetry.space_group_name_H-M   'P 1'
#
loop_
_entity.id
_entity.type
_entity.pdbx_description
1 polymer ?
#
loop_
_entity_poly.entity_id
_entity_poly.type
_entity_poly.pdbx_seq_one_letter_code
_entity_poly.pdbx_strand_id
1 'polypeptide(L)'
;MKRAFRKYHRTIGMIICLPLMLTVLTGMLTTIVKEWPISTGLSSSFLLRIHTGEIFHLEAIYPIFNGLGLIGLLVTGISMSGLFNRKKRSDINN
;
A
#
# COMPACT_ATOMS: atom_id res chain seq x y z
N MET A 1 10.06 0.57 24.00
CA MET A 1 9.81 -0.25 22.78
C MET A 1 8.78 0.35 21.80
N LYS A 2 7.63 0.90 22.23
CA LYS A 2 6.58 1.42 21.30
C LYS A 2 6.94 2.66 20.45
N ARG A 3 7.86 3.55 20.89
CA ARG A 3 8.23 4.77 20.13
C ARG A 3 9.13 4.49 18.92
N ALA A 4 10.11 3.59 19.06
CA ALA A 4 11.00 3.21 17.96
C ALA A 4 10.22 2.52 16.83
N PHE A 5 9.29 1.62 17.18
CA PHE A 5 8.43 0.95 16.21
C PHE A 5 7.57 1.93 15.39
N ARG A 6 7.00 2.95 16.05
CA ARG A 6 6.28 4.03 15.37
C ARG A 6 7.18 4.85 14.43
N LYS A 7 8.42 5.12 14.84
CA LYS A 7 9.40 5.83 14.00
C LYS A 7 9.73 5.02 12.74
N TYR A 8 10.04 3.73 12.90
CA TYR A 8 10.31 2.83 11.78
C TYR A 8 9.12 2.67 10.85
N HIS A 9 7.91 2.41 11.39
CA HIS A 9 6.70 2.33 10.57
C HIS A 9 6.46 3.61 9.76
N ARG A 10 6.68 4.79 10.34
CA ARG A 10 6.51 6.05 9.61
C ARG A 10 7.52 6.20 8.46
N THR A 11 8.79 5.87 8.69
CA THR A 11 9.82 5.97 7.66
C THR A 11 9.62 4.93 6.56
N ILE A 12 9.41 3.67 6.92
CA ILE A 12 9.15 2.58 5.97
C ILE A 12 7.83 2.84 5.24
N GLY A 13 6.81 3.31 5.94
CA GLY A 13 5.52 3.69 5.39
C GLY A 13 5.64 4.72 4.29
N MET A 14 6.45 5.77 4.49
CA MET A 14 6.66 6.78 3.45
C MET A 14 7.32 6.21 2.19
N ILE A 15 8.31 5.32 2.35
CA ILE A 15 9.04 4.71 1.23
C ILE A 15 8.16 3.71 0.47
N ILE A 16 7.42 2.87 1.18
CA ILE A 16 6.58 1.80 0.62
C ILE A 16 5.25 2.35 0.06
N CYS A 17 4.70 3.41 0.65
CA CYS A 17 3.42 3.98 0.19
C CYS A 17 3.55 4.66 -1.18
N LEU A 18 4.73 5.19 -1.52
CA LEU A 18 4.99 5.79 -2.84
C LEU A 18 4.76 4.79 -4.01
N PRO A 19 5.47 3.65 -4.08
CA PRO A 19 5.26 2.67 -5.14
C PRO A 19 3.87 2.02 -5.06
N LEU A 20 3.31 1.86 -3.85
CA LEU A 20 1.93 1.40 -3.69
C LEU A 20 0.90 2.34 -4.31
N MET A 21 0.99 3.65 -4.06
CA MET A 21 0.10 4.62 -4.70
C MET A 21 0.25 4.57 -6.21
N LEU A 22 1.47 4.46 -6.72
CA LEU A 22 1.71 4.33 -8.15
C LEU A 22 1.02 3.08 -8.71
N THR A 23 1.15 1.92 -8.06
CA THR A 23 0.48 0.69 -8.50
C THR A 23 -1.04 0.79 -8.47
N VAL A 24 -1.62 1.37 -7.42
CA VAL A 24 -3.08 1.53 -7.32
C VAL A 24 -3.59 2.48 -8.39
N LEU A 25 -2.92 3.62 -8.58
CA LEU A 25 -3.32 4.62 -9.57
C LEU A 25 -3.20 4.06 -11.00
N THR A 26 -2.09 3.42 -11.33
CA THR A 26 -1.89 2.80 -12.65
C THR A 26 -2.84 1.64 -12.90
N GLY A 27 -3.15 0.83 -11.88
CA GLY A 27 -4.16 -0.24 -11.97
C GLY A 27 -5.55 0.32 -12.25
N MET A 28 -5.97 1.35 -11.49
CA MET A 28 -7.25 2.04 -11.71
C MET A 28 -7.32 2.67 -13.10
N LEU A 29 -6.27 3.38 -13.53
CA LEU A 29 -6.20 3.98 -14.86
C LEU A 29 -6.24 2.92 -15.96
N THR A 30 -5.59 1.78 -15.77
CA THR A 30 -5.64 0.67 -16.74
C THR A 30 -7.06 0.17 -16.92
N THR A 31 -7.81 -0.02 -15.83
CA THR A 31 -9.23 -0.42 -15.88
C THR A 31 -10.08 0.64 -16.59
N ILE A 32 -9.88 1.92 -16.27
CA ILE A 32 -10.58 3.03 -16.93
C ILE A 32 -10.31 3.05 -18.44
N VAL A 33 -9.05 2.95 -18.84
CA VAL A 33 -8.64 2.99 -20.25
C VAL A 33 -9.14 1.76 -21.01
N LYS A 34 -9.19 0.59 -20.37
CA LYS A 34 -9.57 -0.67 -21.01
C LYS A 34 -11.08 -0.87 -21.09
N GLU A 35 -11.80 -0.57 -20.01
CA GLU A 35 -13.22 -0.91 -19.87
C GLU A 35 -14.16 0.26 -20.18
N TRP A 36 -13.68 1.51 -20.09
CA TRP A 36 -14.53 2.67 -20.38
C TRP A 36 -14.42 3.03 -21.87
N PRO A 37 -15.54 3.31 -22.59
CA PRO A 37 -15.54 3.79 -23.99
C PRO A 37 -14.88 5.16 -24.25
N ILE A 38 -13.97 5.62 -23.38
CA ILE A 38 -13.27 6.89 -23.53
C ILE A 38 -11.98 6.63 -24.33
N SER A 39 -11.87 7.22 -25.53
CA SER A 39 -10.63 7.18 -26.32
C SER A 39 -9.58 8.11 -25.70
N THR A 40 -8.97 7.67 -24.61
CA THR A 40 -7.95 8.45 -23.87
C THR A 40 -6.64 8.59 -24.64
N GLY A 41 -6.43 7.84 -25.73
CA GLY A 41 -5.16 7.79 -26.48
C GLY A 41 -4.00 7.16 -25.71
N LEU A 42 -4.23 6.76 -24.46
CA LEU A 42 -3.27 6.07 -23.61
C LEU A 42 -3.36 4.57 -23.84
N SER A 43 -2.20 3.91 -23.97
CA SER A 43 -2.16 2.46 -24.09
C SER A 43 -2.27 1.81 -22.71
N SER A 44 -3.23 0.89 -22.55
CA SER A 44 -3.34 0.05 -21.35
C SER A 44 -2.07 -0.76 -21.11
N SER A 45 -1.39 -1.19 -22.17
CA SER A 45 -0.10 -1.88 -22.07
C SER A 45 0.97 -1.00 -21.42
N PHE A 46 1.06 0.28 -21.77
CA PHE A 46 2.03 1.20 -21.19
C PHE A 46 1.75 1.43 -19.69
N LEU A 47 0.49 1.58 -19.32
CA LEU A 47 0.09 1.67 -17.90
C LEU A 47 0.46 0.40 -17.12
N LEU A 48 0.29 -0.79 -17.72
CA LEU A 48 0.71 -2.05 -17.12
C LEU A 48 2.22 -2.18 -16.96
N ARG A 49 3.03 -1.64 -17.88
CA ARG A 49 4.50 -1.61 -17.74
C ARG A 49 4.94 -0.73 -16.57
N ILE A 50 4.26 0.39 -16.33
CA ILE A 50 4.51 1.22 -15.14
C ILE A 50 4.01 0.49 -13.88
N HIS A 51 2.82 -0.11 -13.93
CA HIS A 51 2.22 -0.83 -12.81
C HIS A 51 3.09 -2.00 -12.32
N THR A 52 3.67 -2.77 -13.23
CA THR A 52 4.55 -3.90 -12.91
C THR A 52 5.98 -3.47 -12.59
N GLY A 53 6.37 -2.24 -12.95
CA GLY A 53 7.76 -1.80 -12.84
C GLY A 53 8.66 -2.35 -13.95
N GLU A 54 8.09 -2.87 -15.04
CA GLU A 54 8.81 -3.37 -16.22
C GLU A 54 9.67 -2.27 -16.86
N ILE A 55 9.28 -1.01 -16.74
CA ILE A 55 10.08 0.15 -17.20
C ILE A 55 11.48 0.23 -16.56
N PHE A 56 11.67 -0.42 -15.41
CA PHE A 56 12.95 -0.50 -14.71
C PHE A 56 13.51 -1.93 -14.66
N HIS A 57 12.93 -2.88 -15.42
CA HIS A 57 13.24 -4.31 -15.36
C HIS A 57 13.04 -4.93 -13.97
N LEU A 58 12.07 -4.42 -13.21
CA LEU A 58 11.78 -4.87 -11.85
C LEU A 58 10.50 -5.71 -11.78
N GLU A 59 9.94 -6.17 -12.91
CA GLU A 59 8.62 -6.86 -12.93
C GLU A 59 8.52 -8.08 -12.00
N ALA A 60 9.63 -8.76 -11.72
CA ALA A 60 9.67 -9.90 -10.81
C ALA A 60 9.71 -9.51 -9.33
N ILE A 61 10.37 -8.39 -8.99
CA ILE A 61 10.66 -8.01 -7.60
C ILE A 61 9.69 -6.95 -7.10
N TYR A 62 9.33 -6.01 -7.97
CA TYR A 62 8.51 -4.85 -7.63
C TYR A 62 7.13 -5.22 -7.08
N PRO A 63 6.35 -6.13 -7.70
CA PRO A 63 5.07 -6.55 -7.14
C PRO A 63 5.21 -7.26 -5.80
N ILE A 64 6.25 -8.08 -5.63
CA ILE A 64 6.55 -8.80 -4.37
C ILE A 64 6.87 -7.80 -3.27
N PHE A 65 7.72 -6.81 -3.56
CA PHE A 65 8.10 -5.76 -2.61
C PHE A 65 6.88 -4.93 -2.18
N ASN A 66 6.02 -4.56 -3.13
CA ASN A 66 4.76 -3.87 -2.83
C ASN A 66 3.84 -4.71 -1.96
N GLY A 67 3.65 -5.99 -2.27
CA GLY A 67 2.82 -6.91 -1.48
C GLY A 67 3.33 -7.08 -0.05
N LEU A 68 4.62 -7.38 0.12
CA LEU A 68 5.24 -7.53 1.44
C LEU A 68 5.23 -6.22 2.22
N GLY A 69 5.53 -5.11 1.55
CA GLY A 69 5.48 -3.77 2.13
C GLY A 69 4.07 -3.43 2.65
N LEU A 70 3.03 -3.67 1.85
CA LEU A 70 1.65 -3.46 2.24
C LEU A 70 1.25 -4.32 3.43
N ILE A 71 1.56 -5.62 3.41
CA ILE A 71 1.27 -6.54 4.53
C ILE A 71 1.97 -6.05 5.80
N GLY A 72 3.26 -5.71 5.69
CA GLY A 72 4.04 -5.17 6.81
C GLY A 72 3.42 -3.88 7.38
N LEU A 73 3.05 -2.92 6.52
CA LEU A 73 2.41 -1.68 6.94
C LEU A 73 1.03 -1.92 7.58
N LEU A 74 0.23 -2.85 7.06
CA LEU A 74 -1.07 -3.19 7.63
C LEU A 74 -0.91 -3.83 9.02
N VAL A 75 -0.08 -4.86 9.14
CA VAL A 75 0.15 -5.57 10.41
C VAL A 75 0.69 -4.60 11.47
N THR A 76 1.71 -3.81 11.10
CA THR A 76 2.31 -2.85 12.04
C THR A 76 1.35 -1.70 12.36
N GLY A 77 0.61 -1.18 11.39
CA GLY A 77 -0.41 -0.14 11.57
C GLY A 77 -1.53 -0.56 12.51
N ILE A 78 -2.10 -1.76 12.30
CA ILE A 78 -3.16 -2.33 13.14
C ILE A 78 -2.64 -2.60 14.57
N SER A 79 -1.41 -3.11 14.70
CA SER A 79 -0.79 -3.32 16.01
C SER A 79 -0.66 -2.02 16.82
N MET A 80 -0.44 -0.88 16.15
CA MET A 80 -0.27 0.43 16.79
C MET A 80 -1.57 1.22 16.95
N SER A 81 -2.60 0.97 16.14
CA SER A 81 -3.88 1.70 16.17
C SER A 81 -4.70 1.45 17.42
N GLY A 82 -4.36 0.42 18.20
CA GLY A 82 -5.06 0.09 19.43
C GLY A 82 -6.42 -0.56 19.20
N LEU A 83 -6.73 -1.02 17.98
CA LEU A 83 -7.96 -1.76 17.66
C LEU A 83 -8.19 -2.97 18.59
N PHE A 84 -7.11 -3.61 19.05
CA PHE A 84 -7.15 -4.73 19.99
C PHE A 84 -7.10 -4.32 21.47
N ASN A 85 -6.94 -3.04 21.76
CA ASN A 85 -6.88 -2.53 23.13
C ASN A 85 -8.31 -2.37 23.66
N ARG A 86 -9.01 -3.50 23.85
CA ARG A 86 -10.28 -3.53 24.58
C ARG A 86 -10.01 -2.96 25.96
N LYS A 87 -10.61 -1.79 26.18
CA LYS A 87 -10.75 -1.11 27.46
C LYS A 87 -11.17 -2.15 28.50
N LYS A 88 -10.24 -2.62 29.34
CA LYS A 88 -10.60 -3.14 30.66
C LYS A 88 -11.07 -1.91 31.43
N ARG A 89 -12.32 -1.52 31.20
CA ARG A 89 -13.07 -0.66 32.10
C ARG A 89 -13.24 -1.53 33.32
N SER A 90 -12.28 -1.41 34.24
CA SER A 90 -12.40 -1.95 35.57
C SER A 90 -13.70 -1.41 36.14
N ASP A 91 -14.66 -2.31 36.33
CA ASP A 91 -15.51 -2.29 37.51
C ASP A 91 -14.61 -1.90 38.69
N ILE A 92 -14.92 -0.77 39.31
CA ILE A 92 -14.63 -0.37 40.70
C ILE A 92 -15.07 1.10 40.76
N ASN A 93 -16.32 1.29 41.19
CA ASN A 93 -16.65 2.11 42.35
C ASN A 93 -18.10 1.75 42.72
N ASN A 94 -18.18 0.78 43.65
CA ASN A 94 -19.22 0.73 44.67
C ASN A 94 -19.23 2.03 45.47
#